data_AF-A0A2T6AV08-F1
#
_entry.id   AF-A0A2T6AV08-F1
#
_cell.length_a   1.000
_cell.length_b   1.000
_cell.length_c   1.000
_cell.angle_alpha   90.00
_cell.angle_beta   90.00
_cell.angle_gamma   90.00
#
_symmetry.space_group_name_H-M   'P 1'
#
loop_
_entity.id
_entity.type
_entity.pdbx_description
1 polymer ?
#
loop_
_entity_poly.entity_id
_entity_poly.type
_entity_poly.pdbx_seq_one_letter_code
_entity_poly.pdbx_strand_id
1 'polypeptide(L)'
;MPLRRALVALLIEFETSLDEMEEMQARSPTPLLYSVLVRRRRAAMTLRSRLSRNDRPRRRKPAAAPSNAAQLVARETELLRLFDIALAEVRIEPELAPLLRSLRAEVEQARISLRQLGSN
;
A
#
# COMPACT_ATOMS: atom_id res chain seq x y z
N MET A 1 13.56 19.07 1.37
CA MET A 1 13.22 17.62 1.36
C MET A 1 11.74 17.34 1.71
N PRO A 2 10.74 17.93 1.01
CA PRO A 2 9.32 17.62 1.24
C PRO A 2 8.86 16.34 0.51
N LEU A 3 9.24 16.16 -0.76
CA LEU A 3 8.80 15.02 -1.59
C LEU A 3 9.24 13.66 -1.00
N ARG A 4 10.51 13.55 -0.59
CA ARG A 4 11.03 12.33 0.04
C ARG A 4 10.28 11.96 1.32
N ARG A 5 9.92 12.94 2.16
CA ARG A 5 9.10 12.73 3.37
C ARG A 5 7.69 12.26 3.00
N ALA A 6 7.09 12.84 1.97
CA ALA A 6 5.78 12.41 1.45
C ALA A 6 5.83 10.96 0.93
N LEU A 7 6.88 10.57 0.19
CA LEU A 7 7.06 9.19 -0.28
C LEU A 7 7.28 8.20 0.87
N VAL A 8 7.99 8.60 1.93
CA VAL A 8 8.13 7.78 3.14
C VAL A 8 6.79 7.63 3.85
N ALA A 9 6.00 8.70 3.98
CA ALA A 9 4.66 8.63 4.56
C ALA A 9 3.74 7.72 3.73
N LEU A 10 3.77 7.84 2.39
CA LEU A 10 3.04 6.98 1.47
C LEU A 10 3.43 5.50 1.62
N LEU A 11 4.73 5.22 1.76
CA LEU A 11 5.21 3.86 2.01
C LEU A 11 4.66 3.33 3.35
N ILE A 12 4.65 4.14 4.42
CA ILE A 12 4.12 3.75 5.73
C ILE A 12 2.62 3.42 5.62
N GLU A 13 1.83 4.25 4.93
CA GLU A 13 0.40 4.00 4.75
C GLU A 13 0.13 2.74 3.91
N PHE A 14 0.90 2.54 2.84
CA PHE A 14 0.81 1.32 2.02
C PHE A 14 1.16 0.08 2.84
N GLU A 15 2.25 0.14 3.61
CA GLU A 15 2.70 -0.91 4.51
C GLU A 15 1.69 -1.21 5.62
N THR A 16 0.98 -0.20 6.12
CA THR A 16 -0.06 -0.38 7.15
C THR A 16 -1.27 -1.08 6.56
N SER A 17 -1.74 -0.66 5.39
CA SER A 17 -2.85 -1.33 4.70
C SER A 17 -2.51 -2.78 4.34
N LEU A 18 -1.26 -3.04 3.94
CA LEU A 18 -0.78 -4.40 3.69
C LEU A 18 -0.90 -5.29 4.94
N ASP A 19 -0.45 -4.80 6.08
CA ASP A 19 -0.52 -5.54 7.34
C ASP A 19 -1.97 -5.81 7.77
N GLU A 20 -2.87 -4.82 7.63
CA GLU A 20 -4.30 -4.99 7.96
C GLU A 20 -4.97 -6.04 7.05
N MET A 21 -4.63 -6.06 5.76
CA MET A 21 -5.11 -7.08 4.83
C MET A 21 -4.53 -8.46 5.12
N GLU A 22 -3.27 -8.55 5.57
CA GLU A 22 -2.66 -9.81 6.01
C GLU A 22 -3.36 -10.35 7.26
N GLU A 23 -3.73 -9.49 8.21
CA GLU A 23 -4.54 -9.87 9.38
C GLU A 23 -5.94 -10.36 8.97
N MET A 24 -6.59 -9.71 8.01
CA MET A 24 -7.87 -10.17 7.48
C MET A 24 -7.74 -11.54 6.79
N GLN A 25 -6.70 -11.73 5.96
CA GLN A 25 -6.42 -13.00 5.28
C GLN A 25 -6.13 -14.13 6.27
N ALA A 26 -5.46 -13.84 7.40
CA ALA A 26 -5.22 -14.84 8.44
C ALA A 26 -6.52 -15.32 9.10
N ARG A 27 -7.53 -14.45 9.18
CA ARG A 27 -8.84 -14.78 9.78
C ARG A 27 -9.79 -15.44 8.77
N SER A 28 -9.75 -15.01 7.52
CA SER A 28 -10.60 -15.51 6.43
C SER A 28 -9.76 -15.72 5.17
N PRO A 29 -9.09 -16.88 5.06
CA PRO A 29 -8.17 -17.14 3.96
C PRO A 29 -8.88 -17.22 2.61
N THR A 30 -8.46 -16.39 1.66
CA THR A 30 -8.92 -16.48 0.26
C THR A 30 -7.75 -16.52 -0.72
N PRO A 31 -7.78 -17.36 -1.77
CA PRO A 31 -6.68 -17.48 -2.73
C PRO A 31 -6.40 -16.18 -3.50
N LEU A 32 -7.46 -15.45 -3.86
CA LEU A 32 -7.37 -14.20 -4.60
C LEU A 32 -6.56 -13.14 -3.82
N LEU A 33 -6.94 -12.92 -2.57
CA LEU A 33 -6.29 -11.95 -1.69
C LEU A 33 -4.83 -12.33 -1.40
N TYR A 34 -4.55 -13.62 -1.17
CA TYR A 34 -3.19 -14.11 -0.95
C TYR A 34 -2.24 -13.73 -2.10
N SER A 35 -2.67 -13.93 -3.35
CA SER A 35 -1.85 -13.60 -4.52
C SER A 35 -1.51 -12.10 -4.60
N VAL A 36 -2.46 -11.24 -4.22
CA VAL A 36 -2.29 -9.79 -4.18
C VAL A 36 -1.30 -9.39 -3.07
N LEU A 37 -1.45 -9.95 -1.87
CA LEU A 37 -0.56 -9.68 -0.73
C LEU A 37 0.91 -9.99 -1.04
N VAL A 38 1.18 -11.12 -1.69
CA VAL A 38 2.55 -11.50 -2.08
C VAL A 38 3.18 -10.48 -3.03
N ARG A 39 2.44 -10.03 -4.04
CA ARG A 39 2.93 -9.01 -4.99
C ARG A 39 3.15 -7.66 -4.31
N ARG A 40 2.20 -7.23 -3.48
CA ARG A 40 2.30 -5.97 -2.72
C ARG A 40 3.48 -5.96 -1.76
N ARG A 41 3.75 -7.07 -1.07
CA ARG A 41 4.91 -7.19 -0.17
C ARG A 41 6.22 -7.02 -0.93
N ARG A 42 6.36 -7.64 -2.11
CA ARG A 42 7.55 -7.46 -2.96
C ARG A 42 7.71 -6.00 -3.41
N ALA A 43 6.62 -5.38 -3.87
CA ALA A 43 6.64 -3.99 -4.32
C ALA A 43 6.99 -3.01 -3.18
N ALA A 44 6.46 -3.20 -1.97
CA ALA A 44 6.86 -2.44 -0.78
C ALA A 44 8.35 -2.58 -0.47
N MET A 45 8.89 -3.81 -0.52
CA MET A 45 10.32 -4.03 -0.30
C MET A 45 11.19 -3.30 -1.34
N THR A 46 10.76 -3.26 -2.61
CA THR A 46 11.45 -2.50 -3.65
C THR A 46 11.41 -0.99 -3.41
N LEU A 47 10.26 -0.43 -3.02
CA LEU A 47 10.17 1.00 -2.69
C LEU A 47 10.98 1.33 -1.44
N ARG A 48 10.90 0.48 -0.42
CA ARG A 48 11.69 0.61 0.80
C ARG A 48 13.17 0.59 0.51
N SER A 49 13.69 -0.31 -0.32
CA SER A 49 15.13 -0.36 -0.62
C SER A 49 15.62 0.89 -1.35
N ARG A 50 14.80 1.48 -2.23
CA ARG A 50 15.12 2.73 -2.92
C ARG A 50 15.07 3.97 -2.01
N LEU A 51 14.14 4.00 -1.06
CA LEU A 51 14.06 5.08 -0.08
C LEU A 51 15.12 4.94 1.03
N SER A 52 15.45 3.70 1.41
CA SER A 52 16.27 3.35 2.58
C SER A 52 17.78 3.24 2.30
N ARG A 53 18.45 4.37 2.04
CA ARG A 53 19.88 4.50 2.39
C ARG A 53 20.14 5.18 3.74
N ASN A 54 19.28 6.08 4.22
CA ASN A 54 19.47 6.80 5.50
C ASN A 54 18.21 6.99 6.37
N ASP A 55 17.00 6.80 5.84
CA ASP A 55 15.74 7.06 6.56
C ASP A 55 15.02 5.76 6.88
N ARG A 56 15.23 5.22 8.09
CA ARG A 56 14.38 4.15 8.63
C ARG A 56 13.17 4.79 9.31
N PRO A 57 11.95 4.68 8.77
CA PRO A 57 10.78 4.93 9.59
C PRO A 57 10.71 3.84 10.67
N ARG A 58 10.83 4.24 11.95
CA ARG A 58 10.45 3.38 13.07
C ARG A 58 8.94 3.16 12.96
N ARG A 59 8.52 2.02 12.41
CA ARG A 59 7.13 1.54 12.50
C ARG A 59 6.75 1.51 13.98
N ARG A 60 5.99 2.50 14.45
CA ARG A 60 5.11 2.32 15.62
C ARG A 60 3.82 1.80 15.04
N LYS A 61 3.59 0.49 15.08
CA LYS A 61 2.25 -0.04 14.82
C LYS A 61 1.36 0.45 15.97
N PRO A 62 0.36 1.30 15.75
CA PRO A 62 -0.76 1.35 16.66
C PRO A 62 -1.42 -0.03 16.57
N ALA A 63 -1.80 -0.63 17.69
CA ALA A 63 -2.70 -1.78 17.68
C ALA A 63 -4.05 -1.29 17.14
N ALA A 64 -4.23 -1.33 15.82
CA ALA A 64 -5.48 -0.95 15.20
C ALA A 64 -6.49 -2.08 15.44
N ALA A 65 -7.73 -1.71 15.73
CA ALA A 65 -8.83 -2.66 15.72
C ALA A 65 -8.88 -3.34 14.34
N PRO A 66 -9.30 -4.61 14.26
CA PRO A 66 -9.33 -5.33 12.99
C PRO A 66 -10.20 -4.62 11.96
N SER A 67 -9.58 -4.29 10.82
CA SER A 67 -10.26 -3.68 9.69
C SER A 67 -11.15 -4.71 8.99
N ASN A 68 -12.42 -4.37 8.77
CA ASN A 68 -13.30 -5.17 7.92
C ASN A 68 -13.08 -4.84 6.43
N ALA A 69 -13.64 -5.65 5.51
CA ALA A 69 -13.43 -5.46 4.07
C ALA A 69 -13.86 -4.07 3.58
N ALA A 70 -14.95 -3.51 4.10
CA ALA A 70 -15.43 -2.17 3.72
C ALA A 70 -14.47 -1.05 4.15
N GLN A 71 -13.92 -1.12 5.36
CA GLN A 71 -12.91 -0.20 5.86
C GLN A 71 -11.62 -0.27 5.03
N LEU A 72 -11.18 -1.48 4.68
CA LEU A 72 -10.02 -1.69 3.81
C LEU A 72 -10.26 -1.13 2.40
N VAL A 73 -11.45 -1.27 1.83
CA VAL A 73 -11.80 -0.65 0.52
C VAL A 73 -11.70 0.88 0.59
N ALA A 74 -12.18 1.50 1.67
CA ALA A 74 -12.07 2.95 1.85
C ALA A 74 -10.59 3.37 1.96
N ARG A 75 -9.78 2.61 2.72
CA ARG A 75 -8.34 2.88 2.87
C ARG A 75 -7.57 2.73 1.56
N GLU A 76 -7.84 1.68 0.80
CA GLU A 76 -7.23 1.49 -0.53
C GLU A 76 -7.66 2.60 -1.51
N THR A 77 -8.88 3.12 -1.40
CA THR A 77 -9.33 4.27 -2.19
C THR A 77 -8.53 5.54 -1.87
N GLU A 78 -8.27 5.80 -0.59
CA GLU A 78 -7.43 6.93 -0.18
C GLU A 78 -5.97 6.73 -0.62
N LEU A 79 -5.42 5.53 -0.51
CA LEU A 79 -4.08 5.21 -1.01
C LEU A 79 -3.97 5.48 -2.51
N LEU A 80 -4.95 5.09 -3.32
CA LEU A 80 -4.96 5.41 -4.76
C LEU A 80 -4.87 6.91 -5.01
N ARG A 81 -5.67 7.70 -4.28
CA ARG A 81 -5.65 9.16 -4.37
C ARG A 81 -4.26 9.73 -4.02
N LEU A 82 -3.62 9.20 -2.98
CA LEU A 82 -2.26 9.61 -2.60
C LEU A 82 -1.22 9.21 -3.64
N PHE A 83 -1.33 8.03 -4.25
CA PHE A 83 -0.46 7.64 -5.36
C PHE A 83 -0.67 8.51 -6.61
N ASP A 84 -1.92 8.88 -6.92
CA ASP A 84 -2.24 9.78 -8.03
C ASP A 84 -1.65 11.17 -7.82
N ILE A 85 -1.79 11.73 -6.61
CA ILE A 85 -1.15 13.00 -6.23
C ILE A 85 0.36 12.89 -6.32
N ALA A 86 0.94 11.81 -5.76
CA ALA A 86 2.36 11.59 -5.82
C ALA A 86 2.83 11.57 -7.27
N LEU A 87 2.19 10.79 -8.15
CA LEU A 87 2.52 10.65 -9.58
C LEU A 87 2.37 11.94 -10.40
N ALA A 88 1.49 12.85 -9.98
CA ALA A 88 1.32 14.16 -10.61
C ALA A 88 2.42 15.17 -10.26
N GLU A 89 3.26 14.89 -9.27
CA GLU A 89 4.36 15.78 -8.88
C GLU A 89 5.46 15.83 -9.94
N VAL A 90 5.68 17.02 -10.49
CA VAL A 90 6.68 17.31 -11.55
C VAL A 90 8.11 16.93 -11.14
N ARG A 91 8.38 16.85 -9.84
CA ARG A 91 9.71 16.60 -9.27
C ARG A 91 10.01 15.13 -8.95
N ILE A 92 9.16 14.19 -9.35
CA ILE A 92 9.46 12.76 -9.17
C ILE A 92 10.66 12.36 -10.03
N GLU A 93 11.59 11.64 -9.42
CA GLU A 93 12.70 11.01 -10.12
C GLU A 93 12.16 10.02 -11.19
N PRO A 94 12.63 10.08 -12.44
CA PRO A 94 12.13 9.22 -13.53
C PRO A 94 12.19 7.74 -13.21
N GLU A 95 13.16 7.33 -12.39
CA GLU A 95 13.33 5.94 -11.96
C GLU A 95 12.25 5.49 -10.96
N LEU A 96 11.69 6.41 -10.17
CA LEU A 96 10.65 6.13 -9.16
C LEU A 96 9.24 6.09 -9.77
N ALA A 97 8.98 6.85 -10.83
CA ALA A 97 7.66 6.91 -11.45
C ALA A 97 7.10 5.53 -11.90
N PRO A 98 7.87 4.64 -12.57
CA PRO A 98 7.41 3.29 -12.90
C PRO A 98 7.05 2.46 -11.67
N LEU A 99 7.83 2.59 -10.58
CA LEU A 99 7.59 1.87 -9.33
C LEU A 99 6.30 2.35 -8.65
N LEU A 100 6.07 3.67 -8.60
CA LEU A 100 4.85 4.25 -8.05
C LEU A 100 3.61 3.84 -8.86
N ARG A 101 3.71 3.79 -10.20
CA ARG A 101 2.62 3.28 -11.06
C ARG A 101 2.32 1.80 -10.80
N SER A 102 3.36 0.98 -10.66
CA SER A 102 3.20 -0.44 -10.33
C SER A 102 2.55 -0.63 -8.96
N LEU A 103 3.00 0.10 -7.94
CA LEU A 103 2.39 0.06 -6.61
C LEU A 103 0.92 0.49 -6.63
N ARG A 104 0.62 1.60 -7.32
CA ARG A 104 -0.76 2.06 -7.53
C ARG A 104 -1.63 0.97 -8.18
N ALA A 105 -1.13 0.26 -9.18
CA ALA A 105 -1.87 -0.83 -9.83
C ALA A 105 -2.16 -1.98 -8.84
N GLU A 106 -1.23 -2.30 -7.95
CA GLU A 106 -1.47 -3.33 -6.92
C GLU A 106 -2.47 -2.88 -5.85
N VAL A 107 -2.50 -1.59 -5.48
CA VAL A 107 -3.54 -0.98 -4.61
C VAL A 107 -4.91 -1.08 -5.29
N GLU A 108 -5.00 -0.77 -6.58
CA GLU A 108 -6.25 -0.91 -7.34
C GLU A 108 -6.74 -2.37 -7.36
N GLN A 109 -5.84 -3.31 -7.66
CA GLN A 109 -6.16 -4.73 -7.68
C GLN A 109 -6.63 -5.22 -6.30
N ALA A 110 -5.97 -4.78 -5.23
CA ALA A 110 -6.39 -5.06 -3.86
C ALA A 110 -7.80 -4.55 -3.58
N ARG A 111 -8.10 -3.30 -3.94
CA ARG A 111 -9.43 -2.72 -3.79
C ARG A 111 -10.50 -3.53 -4.51
N ILE A 112 -10.24 -3.95 -5.75
CA ILE A 112 -11.16 -4.79 -6.53
C ILE A 112 -11.39 -6.13 -5.83
N SER A 113 -10.33 -6.81 -5.38
CA SER A 113 -10.45 -8.07 -4.65
C SER A 113 -11.22 -7.92 -3.35
N LEU A 114 -10.99 -6.86 -2.58
CA LEU A 114 -11.72 -6.58 -1.34
C LEU A 114 -13.21 -6.32 -1.59
N ARG A 115 -13.56 -5.61 -2.66
CA ARG A 115 -14.98 -5.40 -3.06
C ARG A 115 -15.68 -6.70 -3.42
N GLN A 116 -14.98 -7.60 -4.11
CA GLN A 116 -15.52 -8.94 -4.43
C GLN A 116 -15.77 -9.76 -3.17
N LEU A 117 -14.88 -9.66 -2.16
CA LEU A 117 -15.06 -10.33 -0.88
C LEU A 117 -16.22 -9.78 -0.06
N GLY A 118 -16.46 -8.46 -0.10
CA GLY A 118 -17.57 -7.82 0.63
C GLY A 118 -18.94 -7.91 -0.06
N SER A 119 -18.99 -8.44 -1.29
CA SER A 119 -20.23 -8.66 -2.04
C SER A 119 -20.77 -10.09 -1.91
N ASN A 120 -20.01 -10.98 -1.26
CA ASN A 120 -20.40 -12.35 -0.91
C ASN A 120 -20.81 -12.42 0.57
#